data_AF-A0A536SEE1-F1
#
_entry.id   AF-A0A536SEE1-F1
#
_cell.length_a   1.000
_cell.length_b   1.000
_cell.length_c   1.000
_cell.angle_alpha   90.00
_cell.angle_beta   90.00
_cell.angle_gamma   90.00
#
_symmetry.space_group_name_H-M   'P 1'
#
loop_
_entity.id
_entity.type
_entity.pdbx_description
1 polymer ?
#
loop_
_entity_poly.entity_id
_entity_poly.type
_entity_poly.pdbx_seq_one_letter_code
_entity_poly.pdbx_strand_id
1 'polypeptide(L)' 'MNRQVGKSIDDADAYPVFYRLRQLNARSLPNGNERQEYAAGRKGDCKLFFEVEPLTRRIVRWSYEGSERECVIPSAAPRT' A
#
# COMPACT_ATOMS: atom_id res chain seq x y z
N MET A 1 2.37 4.54 -10.38
CA MET A 1 2.07 3.75 -9.15
C MET A 1 2.65 2.33 -9.08
N ASN A 2 3.25 1.71 -10.11
CA ASN A 2 3.66 0.29 -10.04
C ASN A 2 4.83 -0.09 -9.12
N ARG A 3 5.49 0.86 -8.45
CA ARG A 3 6.75 0.59 -7.71
C ARG A 3 6.61 -0.30 -6.48
N GLN A 4 5.39 -0.56 -5.99
CA GLN A 4 5.16 -1.43 -4.84
C GLN A 4 4.82 -2.86 -5.24
N VAL A 5 4.28 -3.07 -6.45
CA VAL A 5 3.89 -4.40 -6.92
C VAL A 5 5.14 -5.25 -7.11
N GLY A 6 5.12 -6.47 -6.59
CA GLY A 6 6.22 -7.43 -6.60
C GLY A 6 7.14 -7.37 -5.38
N LYS A 7 7.12 -6.29 -4.61
CA LYS A 7 7.86 -6.20 -3.33
C LYS A 7 7.19 -7.05 -2.26
N SER A 8 7.96 -7.49 -1.26
CA SER A 8 7.37 -7.99 -0.03
C SER A 8 6.72 -6.83 0.73
N ILE A 9 5.57 -7.06 1.35
CA ILE A 9 4.94 -6.09 2.24
C ILE A 9 5.79 -5.79 3.48
N ASP A 10 6.75 -6.67 3.79
CA ASP A 10 7.68 -6.56 4.93
C ASP A 10 9.02 -5.91 4.56
N ASP A 11 9.28 -5.63 3.27
CA ASP A 11 10.55 -5.03 2.86
C ASP A 11 10.69 -3.62 3.44
N ALA A 12 11.90 -3.26 3.87
CA ALA A 12 12.17 -1.95 4.46
C ALA A 12 11.84 -0.77 3.52
N ASP A 13 11.83 -1.02 2.20
CA ASP A 13 11.50 -0.05 1.15
C ASP A 13 10.07 -0.22 0.58
N ALA A 14 9.26 -1.12 1.17
CA ALA A 14 7.82 -1.15 0.98
C ALA A 14 7.22 0.10 1.63
N TYR A 15 6.28 0.75 0.94
CA TYR A 15 5.69 2.01 1.37
C TYR A 15 5.17 2.00 2.83
N PRO A 16 4.38 1.00 3.29
CA PRO A 16 3.89 1.00 4.66
C PRO A 16 5.00 0.86 5.70
N VAL A 17 6.09 0.12 5.38
CA VAL A 17 7.23 -0.06 6.28
C VAL A 17 8.10 1.19 6.32
N PHE A 18 8.47 1.72 5.15
CA PHE A 18 9.33 2.90 5.01
C PHE A 18 8.73 4.13 5.71
N TYR A 19 7.43 4.36 5.52
CA TYR A 19 6.71 5.47 6.16
C TYR A 19 6.13 5.12 7.54
N ARG A 20 6.38 3.90 8.05
CA ARG A 20 5.88 3.40 9.35
C ARG A 20 4.39 3.63 9.52
N LEU A 21 3.62 3.30 8.49
CA LEU A 21 2.19 3.53 8.47
C LEU A 21 1.49 2.64 9.48
N ARG A 22 0.46 3.19 10.12
CA ARG A 22 -0.40 2.41 11.03
C ARG A 22 -1.33 1.53 10.20
N GLN A 23 -1.22 0.22 10.38
CA GLN A 23 -2.19 -0.72 9.84
C GLN A 23 -3.54 -0.55 10.56
N LEU A 24 -4.61 -0.40 9.79
CA LEU A 24 -5.97 -0.22 10.29
C LEU A 24 -6.75 -1.53 10.26
N ASN A 25 -6.54 -2.34 9.22
CA ASN A 25 -7.28 -3.58 9.01
C ASN A 25 -6.48 -4.56 8.16
N ALA A 26 -6.80 -5.85 8.27
CA ALA A 26 -6.39 -6.90 7.35
C ALA A 26 -7.54 -7.89 7.20
N ARG A 27 -7.85 -8.29 5.96
CA ARG A 27 -8.86 -9.31 5.70
C ARG A 27 -8.48 -10.17 4.50
N SER A 28 -8.80 -11.45 4.57
CA SER A 28 -8.73 -12.33 3.41
C SER A 28 -9.75 -11.93 2.35
N LEU A 29 -9.37 -12.07 1.08
CA LEU A 29 -10.19 -11.87 -0.09
C LEU A 29 -10.63 -13.24 -0.67
N PRO A 30 -11.73 -13.30 -1.45
CA PRO A 30 -12.20 -14.55 -2.06
C PRO A 30 -11.20 -15.25 -2.99
N ASN A 31 -10.23 -14.51 -3.52
CA ASN A 31 -9.15 -15.03 -4.37
C ASN A 31 -7.98 -15.63 -3.56
N GLY A 32 -8.07 -15.69 -2.24
CA GLY A 32 -7.04 -16.21 -1.35
C GLY A 32 -5.97 -15.19 -0.95
N ASN A 33 -5.96 -13.98 -1.53
CA ASN A 33 -5.05 -12.92 -1.12
C ASN A 33 -5.54 -12.22 0.16
N GLU A 34 -4.67 -11.43 0.78
CA GLU A 34 -5.01 -10.59 1.91
C GLU A 34 -5.07 -9.12 1.49
N ARG A 35 -6.15 -8.41 1.84
CA ARG A 35 -6.21 -6.96 1.73
C ARG A 35 -5.83 -6.33 3.06
N GLN A 36 -4.72 -5.61 3.08
CA GLN A 36 -4.25 -4.83 4.22
C GLN A 36 -4.55 -3.34 4.00
N GLU A 37 -5.07 -2.68 5.02
CA GLU A 37 -5.43 -1.25 5.02
C GLU A 37 -4.50 -0.48 5.94
N TYR A 38 -4.00 0.68 5.48
CA TYR A 38 -3.10 1.54 6.22
C TYR A 38 -3.57 2.99 6.19
N ALA A 39 -3.39 3.69 7.32
CA ALA A 39 -3.54 5.14 7.38
C ALA A 39 -2.29 5.82 6.83
N ALA A 40 -2.47 6.75 5.90
CA ALA A 40 -1.43 7.56 5.28
C ALA A 40 -1.81 9.04 5.24
N GLY A 41 -0.87 9.89 4.82
CA GLY A 41 -1.07 11.33 4.73
C GLY A 41 -0.99 12.05 6.07
N ARG A 42 -1.19 13.38 6.05
CA ARG A 42 -1.29 14.16 7.28
C ARG A 42 -2.56 13.75 8.02
N LYS A 43 -2.44 13.45 9.32
CA LYS A 43 -3.54 13.02 10.21
C LYS A 43 -4.20 11.65 9.89
N GLY A 44 -3.74 10.92 8.89
CA GLY A 44 -4.34 9.63 8.52
C GLY A 44 -5.59 9.75 7.65
N ASP A 45 -5.76 10.90 6.99
CA ASP A 45 -6.92 11.22 6.15
C ASP A 45 -6.93 10.43 4.81
N CYS A 46 -5.82 9.77 4.47
CA CYS A 46 -5.74 8.88 3.32
C CYS A 46 -5.68 7.42 3.76
N LYS A 47 -6.37 6.56 3.00
CA LYS A 47 -6.30 5.11 3.17
C LYS A 47 -5.55 4.48 2.01
N LEU A 48 -4.55 3.67 2.34
CA LEU A 48 -3.87 2.81 1.37
C LEU A 48 -4.35 1.38 1.54
N PHE A 49 -4.49 0.68 0.43
CA PHE A 49 -4.89 -0.71 0.39
C PHE A 49 -3.86 -1.51 -0.39
N PHE A 50 -3.29 -2.52 0.24
CA PHE A 50 -2.36 -3.46 -0.38
C PHE A 50 -3.04 -4.82 -0.44
N GLU A 51 -3.08 -5.41 -1.63
CA GLU A 51 -3.41 -6.81 -1.82
C GLU A 51 -2.12 -7.60 -1.82
N VAL A 52 -2.02 -8.55 -0.88
CA VAL A 52 -0.81 -9.30 -0.57
C VAL A 52 -1.10 -10.78 -0.78
N GLU A 53 -0.26 -11.44 -1.57
CA GLU A 53 -0.28 -12.89 -1.67
C GLU A 53 0.31 -13.48 -0.38
N PRO A 54 -0.44 -14.30 0.39
CA PRO A 54 -0.07 -14.64 1.75
C PRO A 54 1.17 -15.54 1.85
N LEU A 55 1.44 -16.39 0.86
CA LEU A 55 2.56 -17.33 0.89
C LEU A 55 3.90 -16.62 0.68
N THR A 56 3.99 -15.77 -0.34
CA THR A 56 5.23 -15.02 -0.65
C THR A 56 5.29 -13.65 0.03
N ARG A 57 4.22 -13.23 0.71
CA ARG A 57 4.07 -11.89 1.31
C ARG A 57 4.19 -10.76 0.27
N ARG A 58 4.02 -11.06 -1.02
CA ARG A 58 4.20 -10.10 -2.11
C ARG A 58 2.98 -9.25 -2.35
N ILE A 59 3.21 -7.97 -2.59
CA ILE A 59 2.18 -7.04 -3.03
C ILE A 59 1.84 -7.36 -4.49
N VAL A 60 0.63 -7.85 -4.74
CA VAL A 60 0.15 -8.13 -6.11
C VAL A 60 -0.62 -6.96 -6.70
N ARG A 61 -1.19 -6.12 -5.84
CA ARG A 61 -1.92 -4.92 -6.23
C ARG A 61 -1.92 -3.93 -5.07
N TRP A 62 -2.05 -2.66 -5.37
CA TRP A 62 -2.36 -1.68 -4.35
C TRP A 62 -3.21 -0.53 -4.93
N SER A 63 -3.93 0.15 -4.06
CA SER A 63 -4.77 1.30 -4.38
C SER A 63 -4.85 2.25 -3.18
N TYR A 64 -5.48 3.40 -3.35
CA TYR A 64 -5.70 4.36 -2.28
C TYR A 64 -7.06 5.03 -2.43
N GLU A 65 -7.58 5.55 -1.32
CA GLU A 65 -8.73 6.45 -1.28
C GLU A 65 -8.25 7.83 -0.81
N GLY A 66 -8.53 8.88 -1.61
CA GLY A 66 -8.03 10.25 -1.43
C GLY A 66 -7.28 10.77 -2.66
N SER A 67 -6.60 11.91 -2.54
CA SER A 67 -5.71 12.41 -3.60
C SER A 67 -4.25 12.01 -3.37
N GLU A 68 -3.47 11.84 -4.45
CA GLU A 68 -2.03 11.52 -4.34
C GLU A 68 -1.25 12.51 -3.45
N ARG A 69 -1.62 13.80 -3.55
CA ARG A 69 -1.01 14.88 -2.76
C ARG A 69 -1.28 14.72 -1.26
N GLU A 70 -2.49 14.33 -0.88
CA GLU A 70 -2.86 14.10 0.52
C GLU A 70 -2.23 12.82 1.07
N CYS A 71 -2.16 11.78 0.24
CA CYS A 71 -1.58 10.49 0.59
C CYS A 71 -0.04 10.51 0.66
N VAL A 72 0.60 11.63 0.26
CA VAL A 72 2.07 11.79 0.14
C VAL A 72 2.68 10.68 -0.72
N ILE A 73 1.91 10.18 -1.69
CA ILE A 73 2.39 9.16 -2.61
C ILE A 73 3.42 9.85 -3.51
N PRO A 74 4.70 9.44 -3.51
CA PRO A 74 5.68 10.00 -4.41
C PRO A 74 5.20 9.72 -5.83
N SER A 75 4.75 10.78 -6.50
CA SER A 75 4.19 10.72 -7.84
C SER A 75 5.25 10.11 -8.75
N ALA A 76 5.04 8.85 -9.14
CA ALA A 76 5.72 8.29 -10.29
C ALA A 76 4.97 8.76 -11.54
N ALA A 77 4.91 10.07 -11.77
CA ALA A 77 4.57 10.58 -13.08
C ALA A 77 5.85 10.47 -13.93
N PRO A 78 5.85 9.78 -15.08
CA PRO A 78 6.79 10.12 -16.12
C PRO A 78 6.54 11.58 -16.46
N ARG A 79 7.57 12.42 -16.39
CA ARG A 79 7.53 13.70 -17.08
C ARG A 79 7.46 13.35 -18.57
N THR A 80 6.29 13.54 -19.18
CA THR A 80 6.17 13.68 -20.64
C THR A 80 6.77 15.01 -21.04
#